data_AF-A0A317JH64-F1
#
_entry.id   AF-A0A317JH64-F1
#
_cell.length_a   1.000
_cell.length_b   1.000
_cell.length_c   1.000
_cell.angle_alpha   90.00
_cell.angle_beta   90.00
_cell.angle_gamma   90.00
#
_symmetry.space_group_name_H-M   'P 1'
#
loop_
_entity.id
_entity.type
_entity.pdbx_description
1 polymer ?
#
loop_
_entity_poly.entity_id
_entity_poly.type
_entity_poly.pdbx_seq_one_letter_code
_entity_poly.pdbx_strand_id
1 'polypeptide(L)'
;MFSRVRVFLLVGLGMGASWAAQSWAAQNSATQTNSAQSAFASIEQVKAPTDIHSAFTVSPSKAKGNFDPPLTLNKVKLSLNKSALEKEFLLQGAFIPQPAAAMGNGIKSRVVAFRQRDGKLYMLEATQGHSVTTDLPQNLILAEMPIVEETDTSITFDFNKGMSNLFFMGDWSAHDLDGADYDEGSRFSSVKVNSSFIESAEMTANNHLVIRQIAQLLLPYGVENFNLPVEVKYYLSPYNPSADFKPVESIKYDRTGYFEVAGQLTQQGTVKTYASKFNLNKPIVYAVSSNTPAEFKQAVKDGILYWNTVAGRTIVEAIDAPEGVVAPDINYNVIQWVPYDQAGFAYADAQMDPRTGEILHAQVYLTSAFAYLGVERAKALYLFKNDDKKSTRPSVGLKGLSQAGMCDFDSTEAIARSFSTVMAVAGDDAKYLRLAQDYVRQVTAHEVLHTAGLRHNFAGSLSASYPLA
;
A
#
# COMPACT_ATOMS: atom_id res chain seq x y z
N MET A 1 12.40 -46.42 -4.49
CA MET A 1 13.33 -46.46 -3.34
C MET A 1 14.05 -45.11 -3.34
N PHE A 2 13.52 -44.00 -2.82
CA PHE A 2 12.96 -43.75 -1.49
C PHE A 2 13.84 -44.32 -0.37
N SER A 3 14.80 -43.54 0.12
CA SER A 3 15.18 -43.58 1.52
C SER A 3 14.40 -42.49 2.25
N ARG A 4 13.41 -42.96 3.00
CA ARG A 4 12.68 -42.22 4.02
C ARG A 4 13.51 -42.24 5.29
N VAL A 5 13.65 -41.11 5.96
CA VAL A 5 13.66 -41.07 7.42
C VAL A 5 12.70 -39.95 7.83
N ARG A 6 11.56 -40.39 8.37
CA ARG A 6 10.57 -39.59 9.12
C ARG A 6 11.16 -39.20 10.48
N VAL A 7 10.35 -38.48 11.27
CA VAL A 7 10.19 -38.56 12.75
C VAL A 7 10.48 -37.19 13.42
N PHE A 8 9.66 -36.56 14.30
CA PHE A 8 8.48 -36.97 15.08
C PHE A 8 7.47 -35.80 15.23
N LEU A 9 6.19 -36.13 15.12
CA LEU A 9 5.09 -35.49 15.85
C LEU A 9 5.20 -35.91 17.33
N LEU A 10 5.04 -35.00 18.29
CA LEU A 10 4.84 -35.35 19.69
C LEU A 10 3.46 -34.85 20.13
N VAL A 11 2.52 -35.80 20.17
CA VAL A 11 1.30 -35.76 20.98
C VAL A 11 1.47 -36.81 22.06
N GLY A 12 1.21 -36.42 23.30
CA GLY A 12 0.92 -37.28 24.46
C GLY A 12 0.35 -36.36 25.55
N LEU A 13 -0.97 -36.31 25.74
CA LEU A 13 -1.78 -37.17 26.63
C LEU A 13 -1.28 -37.07 28.09
N GLY A 14 -2.09 -36.71 29.10
CA GLY A 14 -3.53 -36.53 29.19
C GLY A 14 -3.92 -36.19 30.65
N MET A 15 -5.19 -36.42 30.98
CA MET A 15 -5.90 -36.17 32.25
C MET A 15 -6.47 -34.73 32.32
N GLY A 16 -7.77 -34.47 32.28
CA GLY A 16 -8.91 -35.26 32.74
C GLY A 16 -9.53 -34.53 33.94
N ALA A 17 -10.41 -33.56 33.71
CA ALA A 17 -11.32 -33.05 34.74
C ALA A 17 -12.53 -32.37 34.09
N SER A 18 -13.66 -33.05 34.20
CA SER A 18 -15.03 -32.61 34.03
C SER A 18 -15.31 -31.24 34.65
N TRP A 19 -15.94 -30.33 33.91
CA TRP A 19 -16.63 -29.18 34.50
C TRP A 19 -18.13 -29.43 34.48
N ALA A 20 -18.68 -29.66 35.67
CA ALA A 20 -20.10 -29.72 35.94
C ALA A 20 -20.71 -28.33 35.76
N ALA A 21 -21.81 -28.29 35.01
CA ALA A 21 -22.73 -27.18 35.02
C ALA A 21 -23.36 -27.06 36.41
N GLN A 22 -23.16 -25.93 37.08
CA GLN A 22 -24.03 -25.50 38.18
C GLN A 22 -24.54 -24.10 37.91
N SER A 23 -25.86 -24.07 37.73
CA SER A 23 -26.74 -22.92 37.79
C SER A 23 -26.49 -22.07 39.03
N TRP A 24 -26.46 -20.76 38.85
CA TRP A 24 -26.87 -19.86 39.92
C TRP A 24 -27.75 -18.74 39.37
N ALA A 25 -29.02 -18.81 39.71
CA ALA A 25 -30.01 -17.76 39.49
C ALA A 25 -30.15 -16.93 40.78
N ALA A 26 -30.06 -15.61 40.58
CA ALA A 26 -30.74 -14.52 41.27
C ALA A 26 -30.72 -14.42 42.81
N GLN A 27 -30.31 -13.27 43.35
CA GLN A 27 -31.22 -12.19 43.80
C GLN A 27 -30.52 -11.09 44.63
N ASN A 28 -31.09 -9.87 44.50
CA ASN A 28 -31.09 -8.71 45.42
C ASN A 28 -29.91 -7.72 45.31
N SER A 29 -30.07 -6.39 45.41
CA SER A 29 -31.20 -5.45 45.30
C SER A 29 -30.63 -4.04 45.57
N ALA A 30 -31.01 -3.07 44.74
CA ALA A 30 -31.20 -1.64 45.05
C ALA A 30 -30.04 -0.70 45.48
N THR A 31 -29.95 0.39 44.71
CA THR A 31 -29.74 1.82 45.08
C THR A 31 -28.37 2.36 45.49
N GLN A 32 -27.74 3.18 44.62
CA GLN A 32 -27.40 4.61 44.83
C GLN A 32 -26.62 5.20 43.63
N THR A 33 -27.27 6.04 42.80
CA THR A 33 -27.05 7.50 42.60
C THR A 33 -25.81 7.96 41.81
N ASN A 34 -26.09 8.49 40.60
CA ASN A 34 -25.47 9.62 39.89
C ASN A 34 -23.95 9.73 39.78
N SER A 35 -23.44 9.55 38.55
CA SER A 35 -22.76 10.61 37.80
C SER A 35 -22.39 10.15 36.38
N ALA A 36 -22.73 10.97 35.39
CA ALA A 36 -22.16 11.03 34.04
C ALA A 36 -21.88 9.68 33.31
N GLN A 37 -22.94 8.94 32.96
CA GLN A 37 -22.87 8.12 31.75
C GLN A 37 -23.20 9.03 30.57
N SER A 38 -22.17 9.59 29.94
CA SER A 38 -22.29 10.07 28.57
C SER A 38 -22.82 8.89 27.76
N ALA A 39 -24.03 9.02 27.19
CA ALA A 39 -24.58 8.04 26.30
C ALA A 39 -23.54 7.76 25.21
N PHE A 40 -22.96 6.55 25.23
CA PHE A 40 -22.15 6.03 24.15
C PHE A 40 -23.10 5.74 23.00
N ALA A 41 -23.48 6.80 22.28
CA ALA A 41 -24.14 6.65 21.01
C ALA A 41 -23.14 5.95 20.08
N SER A 42 -23.59 4.87 19.45
CA SER A 42 -22.96 4.30 18.27
C SER A 42 -22.48 5.45 17.38
N ILE A 43 -21.18 5.49 17.07
CA ILE A 43 -20.62 6.53 16.20
C ILE A 43 -21.18 6.30 14.79
N GLU A 44 -22.38 6.83 14.51
CA GLU A 44 -22.74 7.27 13.17
C GLU A 44 -21.61 8.16 12.67
N GLN A 45 -21.16 7.99 11.43
CA GLN A 45 -20.04 8.74 10.84
C GLN A 45 -20.08 10.22 11.24
N VAL A 46 -19.27 10.60 12.22
CA VAL A 46 -19.27 11.98 12.71
C VAL A 46 -18.37 12.77 11.78
N LYS A 47 -18.99 13.40 10.80
CA LYS A 47 -18.30 14.14 9.73
C LYS A 47 -17.35 15.18 10.33
N ALA A 48 -16.09 15.09 9.92
CA ALA A 48 -15.11 16.15 10.14
C ALA A 48 -15.50 17.42 9.37
N PRO A 49 -14.96 18.59 9.78
CA PRO A 49 -15.03 19.79 8.96
C PRO A 49 -14.55 19.49 7.55
N THR A 50 -15.21 20.06 6.53
CA THR A 50 -14.84 19.82 5.13
C THR A 50 -13.44 20.33 4.79
N ASP A 51 -12.95 21.31 5.55
CA ASP A 51 -11.62 21.90 5.41
C ASP A 51 -10.72 21.48 6.59
N ILE A 52 -9.61 20.79 6.31
CA ILE A 52 -8.65 20.36 7.31
C ILE A 52 -7.95 21.52 8.01
N HIS A 53 -7.87 22.69 7.39
CA HIS A 53 -7.28 23.90 7.98
C HIS A 53 -8.11 24.42 9.15
N SER A 54 -9.38 24.01 9.25
CA SER A 54 -10.22 24.28 10.42
C SER A 54 -10.01 23.28 11.57
N ALA A 55 -9.51 22.09 11.26
CA ALA A 55 -9.25 21.02 12.22
C ALA A 55 -7.82 21.06 12.77
N PHE A 56 -6.83 21.32 11.92
CA PHE A 56 -5.41 21.28 12.28
C PHE A 56 -4.69 22.58 11.93
N THR A 57 -3.70 22.93 12.75
CA THR A 57 -2.75 23.99 12.45
C THR A 57 -1.31 23.52 12.64
N VAL A 58 -0.39 24.12 11.90
CA VAL A 58 1.04 23.77 11.92
C VAL A 58 1.90 25.02 12.10
N SER A 59 2.88 24.99 13.00
CA SER A 59 3.78 26.12 13.23
C SER A 59 5.16 25.74 13.78
N PRO A 60 6.28 26.16 13.16
CA PRO A 60 6.41 26.50 11.74
C PRO A 60 6.18 25.25 10.86
N SER A 61 5.97 25.42 9.55
CA SER A 61 5.73 24.28 8.64
C SER A 61 6.96 23.40 8.39
N LYS A 62 8.16 23.93 8.60
CA LYS A 62 9.42 23.18 8.45
C LYS A 62 10.32 23.38 9.66
N ALA A 63 11.02 22.31 10.00
CA ALA A 63 12.11 22.37 10.96
C ALA A 63 13.15 23.42 10.54
N LYS A 64 13.70 24.18 11.50
CA LYS A 64 14.88 25.01 11.27
C LYS A 64 16.14 24.12 11.25
N GLY A 65 16.92 24.20 10.17
CA GLY A 65 18.31 23.72 10.06
C GLY A 65 18.52 22.26 9.62
N ASN A 66 19.49 22.05 8.70
CA ASN A 66 19.87 20.74 8.13
C ASN A 66 20.77 19.87 9.03
N PHE A 67 21.30 20.38 10.16
CA PHE A 67 22.25 19.67 11.03
C PHE A 67 22.21 20.15 12.50
N ASP A 68 21.03 20.38 13.06
CA ASP A 68 20.95 20.69 14.50
C ASP A 68 21.10 19.40 15.34
N PRO A 69 21.91 19.41 16.42
CA PRO A 69 22.10 18.25 17.29
C PRO A 69 20.77 17.80 17.93
N PRO A 70 20.62 16.50 18.24
CA PRO A 70 19.39 15.97 18.78
C PRO A 70 19.16 16.48 20.19
N LEU A 71 17.89 16.66 20.54
CA LEU A 71 17.34 17.05 21.85
C LEU A 71 17.09 18.55 22.02
N THR A 72 15.94 19.03 21.54
CA THR A 72 14.91 19.65 22.39
C THR A 72 13.64 19.89 21.55
N LEU A 73 12.48 19.65 22.20
CA LEU A 73 11.13 19.88 21.68
C LEU A 73 11.01 21.23 20.94
N ASN A 74 10.22 21.25 19.87
CA ASN A 74 9.71 22.42 19.11
C ASN A 74 10.46 22.80 17.83
N LYS A 75 10.56 21.87 16.88
CA LYS A 75 10.82 22.23 15.47
C LYS A 75 9.53 22.49 14.68
N VAL A 76 8.51 21.65 14.88
CA VAL A 76 7.18 21.78 14.26
C VAL A 76 6.13 21.49 15.33
N LYS A 77 5.23 22.44 15.61
CA LYS A 77 4.07 22.25 16.48
C LYS A 77 2.88 21.86 15.62
N LEU A 78 2.21 20.77 16.01
CA LEU A 78 0.94 20.34 15.45
C LEU A 78 -0.14 20.56 16.50
N SER A 79 -1.21 21.23 16.09
CA SER A 79 -2.33 21.52 16.98
C SER A 79 -3.65 21.08 16.34
N LEU A 80 -4.51 20.46 17.15
CA LEU A 80 -5.86 20.02 16.81
C LEU A 80 -6.87 20.97 17.47
N ASN A 81 -7.81 21.50 16.69
CA ASN A 81 -8.95 22.23 17.22
C ASN A 81 -9.88 21.26 17.97
N LYS A 82 -10.29 21.61 19.19
CA LYS A 82 -11.15 20.74 20.03
C LYS A 82 -12.50 20.41 19.37
N SER A 83 -13.01 21.26 18.48
CA SER A 83 -14.22 20.96 17.70
C SER A 83 -14.06 19.80 16.70
N ALA A 84 -12.82 19.44 16.37
CA ALA A 84 -12.47 18.31 15.51
C ALA A 84 -12.22 17.00 16.28
N LEU A 85 -12.34 16.99 17.61
CA LEU A 85 -12.34 15.75 18.39
C LEU A 85 -13.54 14.87 18.03
N GLU A 86 -13.34 13.55 18.09
CA GLU A 86 -14.32 12.52 17.73
C GLU A 86 -14.83 12.60 16.28
N LYS A 87 -14.16 13.38 15.41
CA LYS A 87 -14.48 13.46 13.99
C LYS A 87 -13.61 12.51 13.18
N GLU A 88 -14.16 12.00 12.07
CA GLU A 88 -13.48 11.05 11.21
C GLU A 88 -12.56 11.73 10.17
N PHE A 89 -11.32 11.28 10.11
CA PHE A 89 -10.30 11.68 9.16
C PHE A 89 -9.79 10.44 8.41
N LEU A 90 -9.43 10.60 7.14
CA LEU A 90 -8.68 9.60 6.41
C LEU A 90 -7.19 9.78 6.71
N LEU A 91 -6.57 8.74 7.27
CA LEU A 91 -5.12 8.64 7.42
C LEU A 91 -4.59 7.70 6.34
N GLN A 92 -3.75 8.24 5.48
CA GLN A 92 -2.93 7.49 4.54
C GLN A 92 -1.46 7.71 4.89
N GLY A 93 -0.59 6.84 4.39
CA GLY A 93 0.83 7.05 4.58
C GLY A 93 1.69 6.20 3.66
N ALA A 94 2.94 6.61 3.50
CA ALA A 94 3.92 5.89 2.73
C ALA A 94 5.20 5.72 3.53
N PHE A 95 5.75 4.52 3.49
CA PHE A 95 6.99 4.14 4.12
C PHE A 95 8.08 4.02 3.06
N ILE A 96 9.19 4.75 3.23
CA ILE A 96 10.25 4.89 2.22
C ILE A 96 11.61 4.52 2.84
N PRO A 97 12.09 3.29 2.64
CA PRO A 97 13.47 2.93 2.97
C PRO A 97 14.46 3.89 2.32
N GLN A 98 15.45 4.35 3.08
CA GLN A 98 16.46 5.28 2.56
C GLN A 98 17.63 4.61 1.80
N PRO A 99 18.09 3.38 2.15
CA PRO A 99 19.20 2.74 1.43
C PRO A 99 18.84 2.26 0.02
N ALA A 100 19.86 2.16 -0.84
CA ALA A 100 19.82 1.74 -2.26
C ALA A 100 18.99 2.65 -3.18
N ALA A 101 17.66 2.56 -3.10
CA ALA A 101 16.73 3.39 -3.86
C ALA A 101 15.54 3.74 -2.97
N ALA A 102 15.29 5.04 -2.78
CA ALA A 102 14.23 5.57 -1.94
C ALA A 102 12.85 5.40 -2.61
N MET A 103 12.37 4.16 -2.66
CA MET A 103 11.08 3.79 -3.25
C MET A 103 10.09 3.52 -2.12
N GLY A 104 8.91 4.14 -2.20
CA GLY A 104 7.89 4.10 -1.16
C GLY A 104 6.93 2.93 -1.32
N ASN A 105 6.40 2.46 -0.19
CA ASN A 105 5.26 1.54 -0.15
C ASN A 105 4.17 2.14 0.73
N GLY A 106 2.93 2.05 0.27
CA GLY A 106 1.75 2.48 0.98
C GLY A 106 1.57 1.70 2.26
N ILE A 107 1.36 2.44 3.34
CA ILE A 107 0.84 1.91 4.60
C ILE A 107 -0.69 1.89 4.46
N LYS A 108 -1.33 0.84 4.98
CA LYS A 108 -2.78 0.66 4.96
C LYS A 108 -3.52 1.94 5.37
N SER A 109 -4.43 2.37 4.50
CA SER A 109 -5.30 3.51 4.75
C SER A 109 -6.28 3.20 5.87
N ARG A 110 -6.57 4.20 6.69
CA ARG A 110 -7.36 4.07 7.93
C ARG A 110 -8.31 5.23 8.07
N VAL A 111 -9.50 4.96 8.60
CA VAL A 111 -10.37 6.04 9.08
C VAL A 111 -10.11 6.20 10.56
N VAL A 112 -9.62 7.37 10.96
CA VAL A 112 -9.17 7.65 12.32
C VAL A 112 -9.96 8.79 12.94
N ALA A 113 -10.02 8.80 14.27
CA ALA A 113 -10.55 9.90 15.07
C ALA A 113 -9.60 10.22 16.21
N PHE A 114 -9.67 11.45 16.71
CA PHE A 114 -8.85 11.92 17.82
C PHE A 114 -9.71 12.11 19.07
N ARG A 115 -9.25 11.56 20.19
CA ARG A 115 -9.93 11.64 21.49
C ARG A 115 -8.98 12.14 22.55
N GLN A 116 -9.42 13.13 23.31
CA GLN A 116 -8.71 13.54 24.52
C GLN A 116 -9.22 12.73 25.71
N ARG A 117 -8.30 12.15 26.49
CA ARG A 117 -8.62 11.44 27.75
C ARG A 117 -7.43 11.43 28.68
N ASP A 118 -7.66 11.63 29.97
CA ASP A 118 -6.65 11.53 31.04
C ASP A 118 -5.36 12.35 30.75
N GLY A 119 -5.53 13.55 30.20
CA GLY A 119 -4.40 14.45 29.88
C GLY A 119 -3.58 14.05 28.65
N LYS A 120 -4.09 13.13 27.83
CA LYS A 120 -3.43 12.66 26.60
C LYS A 120 -4.38 12.76 25.41
N LEU A 121 -3.79 12.81 24.21
CA LEU A 121 -4.51 12.73 22.96
C LEU A 121 -4.31 11.35 22.34
N TYR A 122 -5.40 10.64 22.06
CA TYR A 122 -5.38 9.33 21.44
C TYR A 122 -5.82 9.45 19.98
N MET A 123 -5.11 8.78 19.08
CA MET A 123 -5.58 8.48 17.72
C MET A 123 -6.19 7.08 17.73
N LEU A 124 -7.44 6.96 17.33
CA LEU A 124 -8.18 5.70 17.29
C LEU A 124 -8.59 5.37 15.85
N GLU A 125 -8.60 4.09 15.49
CA GLU A 125 -9.31 3.61 14.31
C GLU A 125 -10.82 3.70 14.58
N ALA A 126 -11.57 4.17 13.60
CA ALA A 126 -13.03 4.14 13.64
C ALA A 126 -13.54 2.69 13.64
N THR A 127 -14.67 2.45 14.32
CA THR A 127 -15.16 1.09 14.59
C THR A 127 -15.93 0.46 13.42
N GLN A 128 -16.34 1.27 12.43
CA GLN A 128 -17.02 0.78 11.24
C GLN A 128 -16.13 -0.22 10.48
N GLY A 129 -16.63 -1.43 10.23
CA GLY A 129 -15.89 -2.50 9.58
C GLY A 129 -15.00 -3.33 10.53
N HIS A 130 -15.06 -3.06 11.83
CA HIS A 130 -14.31 -3.76 12.88
C HIS A 130 -15.21 -4.42 13.94
N SER A 131 -16.52 -4.20 13.87
CA SER A 131 -17.47 -4.65 14.89
C SER A 131 -18.67 -5.40 14.34
N VAL A 132 -19.11 -6.42 15.07
CA VAL A 132 -20.40 -7.08 14.88
C VAL A 132 -21.56 -6.37 15.59
N THR A 133 -21.29 -5.41 16.46
CA THR A 133 -22.31 -4.71 17.24
C THR A 133 -21.94 -3.25 17.50
N THR A 134 -22.95 -2.39 17.55
CA THR A 134 -22.80 -0.99 17.97
C THR A 134 -23.20 -0.76 19.42
N ASP A 135 -23.73 -1.78 20.10
CA ASP A 135 -24.26 -1.68 21.46
C ASP A 135 -23.15 -1.75 22.53
N LEU A 136 -21.98 -2.27 22.15
CA LEU A 136 -20.80 -2.35 23.00
C LEU A 136 -19.77 -1.30 22.59
N PRO A 137 -19.21 -0.54 23.56
CA PRO A 137 -18.18 0.44 23.25
C PRO A 137 -16.92 -0.26 22.78
N GLN A 138 -16.36 0.22 21.67
CA GLN A 138 -15.07 -0.23 21.14
C GLN A 138 -14.10 0.93 21.03
N ASN A 139 -12.86 0.69 21.45
CA ASN A 139 -11.79 1.69 21.41
C ASN A 139 -10.55 1.05 20.78
N LEU A 140 -10.35 1.32 19.49
CA LEU A 140 -9.26 0.75 18.71
C LEU A 140 -8.09 1.74 18.71
N ILE A 141 -7.30 1.75 19.78
CA ILE A 141 -6.19 2.69 19.93
C ILE A 141 -5.10 2.37 18.90
N LEU A 142 -4.71 3.39 18.14
CA LEU A 142 -3.56 3.35 17.26
C LEU A 142 -2.36 4.01 17.95
N ALA A 143 -2.48 5.27 18.35
CA ALA A 143 -1.37 6.00 18.94
C ALA A 143 -1.80 6.80 20.16
N GLU A 144 -0.85 6.99 21.08
CA GLU A 144 -0.97 7.89 22.22
C GLU A 144 0.00 9.06 22.03
N MET A 145 -0.53 10.27 21.90
CA MET A 145 0.21 11.50 21.65
C MET A 145 0.27 12.35 22.92
N PRO A 146 1.47 12.64 23.45
CA PRO A 146 1.62 13.56 24.58
C PRO A 146 1.10 14.96 24.21
N ILE A 147 0.26 15.54 25.08
CA ILE A 147 -0.15 16.94 24.97
C ILE A 147 0.99 17.83 25.46
N VAL A 148 1.39 18.79 24.64
CA VAL A 148 2.48 19.74 24.93
C VAL A 148 1.91 21.06 25.47
N GLU A 149 0.79 21.51 24.90
CA GLU A 149 0.14 22.76 25.26
C GLU A 149 -1.36 22.62 24.98
N GLU A 150 -2.20 23.19 25.82
CA GLU A 150 -3.65 23.11 25.67
C GLU A 150 -4.28 24.48 25.99
N THR A 151 -5.19 24.90 25.13
CA THR A 151 -6.03 26.09 25.31
C THR A 151 -7.51 25.69 25.35
N ASP A 152 -8.40 26.66 25.54
CA ASP A 152 -9.85 26.42 25.51
C ASP A 152 -10.34 25.84 24.17
N THR A 153 -9.63 26.11 23.08
CA THR A 153 -10.06 25.75 21.72
C THR A 153 -9.12 24.79 20.99
N SER A 154 -7.90 24.56 21.50
CA SER A 154 -6.87 23.83 20.76
C SER A 154 -6.01 22.95 21.67
N ILE A 155 -5.56 21.82 21.13
CA ILE A 155 -4.63 20.88 21.76
C ILE A 155 -3.39 20.78 20.88
N THR A 156 -2.24 21.21 21.37
CA THR A 156 -0.94 21.01 20.72
C THR A 156 -0.30 19.74 21.26
N PHE A 157 0.16 18.86 20.37
CA PHE A 157 0.63 17.52 20.76
C PHE A 157 1.93 17.13 20.04
N ASP A 158 2.66 16.19 20.64
CA ASP A 158 3.91 15.66 20.11
C ASP A 158 3.62 14.44 19.21
N PHE A 159 3.38 14.71 17.92
CA PHE A 159 3.15 13.67 16.92
C PHE A 159 4.36 12.73 16.77
N ASN A 160 5.59 13.24 16.90
CA ASN A 160 6.79 12.42 16.75
C ASN A 160 6.86 11.31 17.82
N LYS A 161 6.59 11.67 19.08
CA LYS A 161 6.50 10.70 20.17
C LYS A 161 5.28 9.79 20.04
N GLY A 162 4.16 10.32 19.55
CA GLY A 162 2.96 9.52 19.29
C GLY A 162 3.21 8.40 18.28
N MET A 163 4.00 8.67 17.26
CA MET A 163 4.42 7.69 16.25
C MET A 163 5.69 6.93 16.65
N SER A 164 5.78 6.51 17.91
CA SER A 164 6.88 5.67 18.43
C SER A 164 6.75 4.19 18.03
N ASN A 165 5.59 3.79 17.52
CA ASN A 165 5.36 2.53 16.82
C ASN A 165 4.69 2.84 15.48
N LEU A 166 5.23 2.31 14.39
CA LEU A 166 4.69 2.52 13.05
C LEU A 166 3.89 1.33 12.58
N PHE A 167 2.68 1.59 12.09
CA PHE A 167 1.90 0.61 11.36
C PHE A 167 2.55 0.35 10.01
N PHE A 168 2.71 -0.92 9.62
CA PHE A 168 3.43 -1.30 8.41
C PHE A 168 2.67 -2.30 7.53
N MET A 169 1.41 -2.60 7.84
CA MET A 169 0.58 -3.41 6.95
C MET A 169 0.36 -2.65 5.63
N GLY A 170 0.46 -3.34 4.49
CA GLY A 170 0.16 -2.78 3.18
C GLY A 170 -1.33 -2.53 2.97
N ASP A 171 -1.66 -1.67 2.00
CA ASP A 171 -3.06 -1.31 1.66
C ASP A 171 -3.73 -2.32 0.70
N TRP A 172 -2.95 -3.25 0.16
CA TRP A 172 -3.38 -4.22 -0.85
C TRP A 172 -3.61 -5.57 -0.19
N SER A 173 -4.77 -6.17 -0.47
CA SER A 173 -5.10 -7.53 -0.09
C SER A 173 -5.52 -8.34 -1.31
N ALA A 174 -5.41 -9.66 -1.23
CA ALA A 174 -5.94 -10.56 -2.25
C ALA A 174 -6.44 -11.87 -1.63
N HIS A 175 -7.70 -12.24 -1.86
CA HIS A 175 -8.31 -13.45 -1.27
C HIS A 175 -7.61 -14.77 -1.59
N ASP A 176 -6.94 -14.87 -2.73
CA ASP A 176 -6.21 -16.07 -3.14
C ASP A 176 -4.91 -16.30 -2.37
N LEU A 177 -4.39 -15.24 -1.74
CA LEU A 177 -3.19 -15.27 -0.91
C LEU A 177 -3.54 -15.22 0.58
N ASP A 178 -4.39 -14.27 0.95
CA ASP A 178 -4.62 -13.88 2.36
C ASP A 178 -5.97 -14.38 2.91
N GLY A 179 -6.87 -14.87 2.06
CA GLY A 179 -8.25 -15.19 2.43
C GLY A 179 -9.15 -13.96 2.59
N ALA A 180 -10.46 -14.19 2.75
CA ALA A 180 -11.45 -13.11 2.99
C ALA A 180 -11.49 -12.64 4.44
N ASP A 181 -10.72 -13.27 5.31
CA ASP A 181 -10.98 -13.28 6.74
C ASP A 181 -10.61 -11.94 7.39
N TYR A 182 -11.30 -11.64 8.48
CA TYR A 182 -10.97 -10.51 9.33
C TYR A 182 -9.82 -10.92 10.26
N ASP A 183 -8.58 -10.63 9.85
CA ASP A 183 -7.38 -10.92 10.65
C ASP A 183 -7.05 -9.75 11.60
N GLU A 184 -7.31 -9.93 12.89
CA GLU A 184 -6.97 -8.94 13.92
C GLU A 184 -5.46 -8.76 14.09
N GLY A 185 -4.67 -9.82 13.92
CA GLY A 185 -3.24 -9.83 14.23
C GLY A 185 -2.41 -9.02 13.26
N SER A 186 -2.55 -9.27 11.95
CA SER A 186 -1.82 -8.50 10.93
C SER A 186 -2.26 -7.03 10.88
N ARG A 187 -3.55 -6.76 11.09
CA ARG A 187 -4.15 -5.42 10.89
C ARG A 187 -3.76 -4.38 11.91
N PHE A 188 -3.34 -4.78 13.10
CA PHE A 188 -2.84 -3.86 14.13
C PHE A 188 -1.34 -4.07 14.42
N SER A 189 -0.64 -4.76 13.53
CA SER A 189 0.81 -4.94 13.63
C SER A 189 1.57 -3.62 13.48
N SER A 190 2.58 -3.45 14.31
CA SER A 190 3.43 -2.26 14.32
C SER A 190 4.90 -2.60 14.56
N VAL A 191 5.80 -1.74 14.09
CA VAL A 191 7.24 -1.82 14.32
C VAL A 191 7.70 -0.67 15.20
N LYS A 192 8.57 -0.97 16.16
CA LYS A 192 9.10 0.03 17.08
C LYS A 192 10.04 1.01 16.35
N VAL A 193 9.85 2.30 16.61
CA VAL A 193 10.78 3.36 16.21
C VAL A 193 11.86 3.49 17.27
N ASN A 194 13.12 3.32 16.86
CA ASN A 194 14.28 3.47 17.74
C ASN A 194 14.68 4.94 17.92
N SER A 195 14.67 5.71 16.83
CA SER A 195 15.00 7.14 16.81
C SER A 195 14.22 7.82 15.69
N SER A 196 13.76 9.05 15.91
CA SER A 196 13.03 9.80 14.89
C SER A 196 13.00 11.32 15.13
N PHE A 197 12.74 12.07 14.07
CA PHE A 197 12.39 13.48 14.11
C PHE A 197 11.40 13.84 12.99
N ILE A 198 10.67 14.95 13.16
CA ILE A 198 9.80 15.51 12.11
C ILE A 198 10.63 16.46 11.25
N GLU A 199 10.76 16.12 9.97
CA GLU A 199 11.42 16.95 8.96
C GLU A 199 10.55 18.15 8.59
N SER A 200 9.26 17.89 8.36
CA SER A 200 8.28 18.93 8.03
C SER A 200 6.87 18.48 8.36
N ALA A 201 5.98 19.45 8.59
CA ALA A 201 4.55 19.22 8.46
C ALA A 201 3.89 20.43 7.80
N GLU A 202 3.00 20.21 6.86
CA GLU A 202 2.42 21.28 6.07
C GLU A 202 0.96 21.02 5.73
N MET A 203 0.20 22.11 5.76
CA MET A 203 -1.15 22.12 5.24
C MET A 203 -1.07 22.46 3.76
N THR A 204 -1.52 21.54 2.92
CA THR A 204 -1.50 21.71 1.46
C THR A 204 -2.74 22.47 0.99
N ALA A 205 -2.64 23.07 -0.21
CA ALA A 205 -3.79 23.72 -0.85
C ALA A 205 -4.93 22.74 -1.19
N ASN A 206 -4.61 21.45 -1.35
CA ASN A 206 -5.55 20.39 -1.67
C ASN A 206 -6.13 19.71 -0.41
N ASN A 207 -6.24 20.47 0.68
CA ASN A 207 -6.96 20.04 1.89
C ASN A 207 -6.35 18.84 2.63
N HIS A 208 -5.02 18.65 2.55
CA HIS A 208 -4.30 17.60 3.29
C HIS A 208 -3.30 18.20 4.28
N LEU A 209 -3.20 17.61 5.47
CA LEU A 209 -2.07 17.75 6.37
C LEU A 209 -1.04 16.68 6.01
N VAL A 210 0.14 17.10 5.60
CA VAL A 210 1.26 16.21 5.24
C VAL A 210 2.31 16.29 6.33
N ILE A 211 2.71 15.16 6.90
CA ILE A 211 3.77 15.09 7.92
C ILE A 211 4.87 14.18 7.41
N ARG A 212 6.11 14.67 7.39
CA ARG A 212 7.30 13.90 7.01
C ARG A 212 8.13 13.61 8.26
N GLN A 213 8.21 12.34 8.62
CA GLN A 213 9.00 11.84 9.74
C GLN A 213 10.21 11.07 9.22
N ILE A 214 11.41 11.41 9.70
CA ILE A 214 12.60 10.60 9.49
C ILE A 214 12.77 9.71 10.70
N ALA A 215 12.90 8.40 10.48
CA ALA A 215 12.93 7.42 11.56
C ALA A 215 13.95 6.31 11.31
N GLN A 216 14.31 5.60 12.38
CA GLN A 216 15.00 4.32 12.34
C GLN A 216 14.09 3.26 12.94
N LEU A 217 13.74 2.27 12.14
CA LEU A 217 12.92 1.14 12.59
C LEU A 217 13.78 0.03 13.14
N LEU A 218 13.37 -0.51 14.28
CA LEU A 218 14.00 -1.68 14.87
C LEU A 218 13.31 -2.94 14.32
N LEU A 219 13.95 -3.61 13.37
CA LEU A 219 13.42 -4.81 12.74
C LEU A 219 14.17 -6.07 13.21
N PRO A 220 13.44 -7.17 13.48
CA PRO A 220 14.06 -8.45 13.79
C PRO A 220 14.69 -9.06 12.53
N TYR A 221 15.87 -9.66 12.68
CA TYR A 221 16.58 -10.41 11.65
C TYR A 221 17.25 -11.65 12.26
N GLY A 222 16.50 -12.76 12.25
CA GLY A 222 16.94 -14.00 12.92
C GLY A 222 17.06 -13.79 14.42
N VAL A 223 18.28 -13.88 14.95
CA VAL A 223 18.58 -13.63 16.38
C VAL A 223 19.07 -12.22 16.67
N GLU A 224 19.30 -11.41 15.64
CA GLU A 224 19.77 -10.02 15.76
C GLU A 224 18.66 -9.05 15.37
N ASN A 225 18.82 -7.77 15.74
CA ASN A 225 17.98 -6.71 15.21
C ASN A 225 18.84 -5.81 14.31
N PHE A 226 18.23 -5.23 13.28
CA PHE A 226 18.86 -4.18 12.48
C PHE A 226 18.02 -2.90 12.51
N ASN A 227 18.71 -1.77 12.33
CA ASN A 227 18.07 -0.46 12.25
C ASN A 227 17.91 -0.08 10.78
N LEU A 228 16.67 -0.03 10.31
CA LEU A 228 16.36 0.43 8.95
C LEU A 228 16.05 1.93 8.97
N PRO A 229 16.87 2.79 8.33
CA PRO A 229 16.58 4.22 8.20
C PRO A 229 15.51 4.46 7.12
N VAL A 230 14.49 5.23 7.47
CA VAL A 230 13.26 5.38 6.70
C VAL A 230 12.76 6.82 6.74
N GLU A 231 12.10 7.25 5.68
CA GLU A 231 11.18 8.40 5.72
C GLU A 231 9.75 7.84 5.74
N VAL A 232 8.92 8.37 6.61
CA VAL A 232 7.48 8.06 6.65
C VAL A 232 6.72 9.35 6.36
N LYS A 233 5.93 9.31 5.29
CA LYS A 233 5.00 10.39 4.94
C LYS A 233 3.62 10.01 5.43
N TYR A 234 2.99 10.88 6.21
CA TYR A 234 1.59 10.75 6.61
C TYR A 234 0.77 11.80 5.91
N TYR A 235 -0.42 11.40 5.45
CA TYR A 235 -1.40 12.26 4.83
C TYR A 235 -2.68 12.14 5.64
N LEU A 236 -3.15 13.25 6.17
CA LEU A 236 -4.43 13.32 6.87
C LEU A 236 -5.36 14.23 6.06
N SER A 237 -6.62 13.80 5.90
CA SER A 237 -7.68 14.59 5.27
C SER A 237 -9.02 14.34 5.98
N PRO A 238 -10.01 15.24 5.91
CA PRO A 238 -11.33 14.97 6.43
C PRO A 238 -11.95 13.78 5.70
N TYR A 239 -12.52 12.81 6.43
CA TYR A 239 -13.09 11.64 5.78
C TYR A 239 -14.41 12.01 5.09
N ASN A 240 -14.37 12.06 3.75
CA ASN A 240 -15.52 12.38 2.91
C ASN A 240 -15.48 11.51 1.63
N PRO A 241 -15.97 10.26 1.70
CA PRO A 241 -15.94 9.34 0.57
C PRO A 241 -16.74 9.89 -0.61
N SER A 242 -16.33 9.55 -1.83
CA SER A 242 -17.01 10.02 -3.05
C SER A 242 -18.45 9.51 -3.12
N ALA A 243 -19.41 10.43 -3.07
CA ALA A 243 -20.84 10.09 -3.08
C ALA A 243 -21.30 9.41 -4.39
N ASP A 244 -20.58 9.63 -5.48
CA ASP A 244 -20.84 9.07 -6.81
C ASP A 244 -20.10 7.75 -7.07
N PHE A 245 -19.17 7.36 -6.19
CA PHE A 245 -18.48 6.08 -6.29
C PHE A 245 -19.36 4.95 -5.78
N LYS A 246 -19.42 3.85 -6.55
CA LYS A 246 -20.16 2.64 -6.18
C LYS A 246 -19.17 1.53 -5.81
N PRO A 247 -19.04 1.19 -4.51
CA PRO A 247 -18.25 0.04 -4.07
C PRO A 247 -18.69 -1.23 -4.78
N VAL A 248 -17.74 -2.11 -5.08
CA VAL A 248 -18.02 -3.44 -5.66
C VAL A 248 -17.52 -4.47 -4.68
N GLU A 249 -18.44 -5.20 -4.06
CA GLU A 249 -18.11 -6.31 -3.16
C GLU A 249 -17.40 -7.41 -3.96
N SER A 250 -16.27 -7.89 -3.45
CA SER A 250 -15.54 -9.00 -4.04
C SER A 250 -16.15 -10.31 -3.57
N ILE A 251 -16.92 -10.96 -4.45
CA ILE A 251 -17.80 -12.07 -4.05
C ILE A 251 -17.43 -13.44 -4.60
N LYS A 252 -16.46 -13.56 -5.54
CA LYS A 252 -15.94 -14.83 -6.10
C LYS A 252 -14.87 -14.64 -7.19
N TYR A 253 -13.90 -15.54 -7.19
CA TYR A 253 -12.73 -15.57 -8.10
C TYR A 253 -12.95 -16.39 -9.39
N ASP A 254 -14.09 -16.22 -10.07
CA ASP A 254 -14.40 -17.12 -11.20
C ASP A 254 -13.71 -16.75 -12.53
N ARG A 255 -13.36 -15.47 -12.74
CA ARG A 255 -12.86 -14.98 -14.05
C ARG A 255 -11.88 -13.81 -14.00
N THR A 256 -12.12 -12.81 -13.15
CA THR A 256 -11.40 -11.54 -13.15
C THR A 256 -11.19 -11.08 -11.73
N GLY A 257 -9.95 -10.86 -11.33
CA GLY A 257 -9.60 -10.57 -9.96
C GLY A 257 -9.00 -9.20 -9.75
N TYR A 258 -9.59 -8.45 -8.84
CA TYR A 258 -9.04 -7.19 -8.36
C TYR A 258 -8.18 -7.43 -7.11
N PHE A 259 -7.19 -6.58 -6.88
CA PHE A 259 -6.74 -6.33 -5.51
C PHE A 259 -7.91 -5.80 -4.70
N GLU A 260 -7.91 -6.05 -3.41
CA GLU A 260 -8.98 -5.66 -2.52
C GLU A 260 -8.46 -4.82 -1.36
N VAL A 261 -9.35 -4.04 -0.76
CA VAL A 261 -9.12 -3.52 0.58
C VAL A 261 -9.33 -4.64 1.59
N ALA A 262 -8.64 -4.54 2.73
CA ALA A 262 -8.73 -5.54 3.77
C ALA A 262 -10.18 -5.74 4.28
N GLY A 263 -10.54 -6.98 4.60
CA GLY A 263 -11.90 -7.38 4.98
C GLY A 263 -12.55 -6.58 6.11
N GLN A 264 -13.83 -6.23 5.94
CA GLN A 264 -14.63 -5.48 6.88
C GLN A 264 -15.65 -6.39 7.55
N LEU A 265 -15.62 -6.40 8.88
CA LEU A 265 -16.59 -7.14 9.68
C LEU A 265 -17.95 -6.42 9.65
N THR A 266 -18.99 -7.17 9.30
CA THR A 266 -20.38 -6.70 9.30
C THR A 266 -21.05 -6.96 10.64
N GLN A 267 -22.16 -6.26 10.91
CA GLN A 267 -22.98 -6.51 12.10
C GLN A 267 -23.58 -7.92 12.16
N GLN A 268 -23.65 -8.61 11.01
CA GLN A 268 -24.12 -9.99 10.93
C GLN A 268 -23.00 -11.01 11.21
N GLY A 269 -21.77 -10.57 11.51
CA GLY A 269 -20.62 -11.45 11.75
C GLY A 269 -19.98 -12.00 10.49
N THR A 270 -20.42 -11.56 9.30
CA THR A 270 -19.78 -11.90 8.02
C THR A 270 -18.70 -10.89 7.66
N VAL A 271 -17.71 -11.29 6.86
CA VAL A 271 -16.67 -10.39 6.36
C VAL A 271 -16.98 -10.02 4.92
N LYS A 272 -16.91 -8.71 4.63
CA LYS A 272 -17.04 -8.15 3.28
C LYS A 272 -15.75 -7.51 2.85
N THR A 273 -15.40 -7.70 1.60
CA THR A 273 -14.23 -7.10 0.96
C THR A 273 -14.68 -6.35 -0.27
N TYR A 274 -13.99 -5.26 -0.59
CA TYR A 274 -14.31 -4.46 -1.77
C TYR A 274 -13.14 -4.49 -2.74
N ALA A 275 -13.47 -4.64 -4.02
CA ALA A 275 -12.52 -4.54 -5.11
C ALA A 275 -11.95 -3.11 -5.20
N SER A 276 -10.64 -3.01 -5.27
CA SER A 276 -9.92 -1.76 -5.44
C SER A 276 -10.04 -1.29 -6.89
N LYS A 277 -10.58 -0.09 -7.12
CA LYS A 277 -10.73 0.48 -8.46
C LYS A 277 -10.80 2.00 -8.44
N PHE A 278 -10.39 2.65 -9.52
CA PHE A 278 -10.59 4.08 -9.70
C PHE A 278 -12.07 4.45 -9.88
N ASN A 279 -12.42 5.67 -9.46
CA ASN A 279 -13.70 6.30 -9.81
C ASN A 279 -13.66 6.84 -11.23
N LEU A 280 -14.31 6.14 -12.16
CA LEU A 280 -14.34 6.50 -13.60
C LEU A 280 -15.20 7.73 -13.95
N ASN A 281 -15.85 8.37 -12.96
CA ASN A 281 -16.52 9.65 -13.17
C ASN A 281 -15.53 10.84 -13.09
N LYS A 282 -14.29 10.58 -12.64
CA LYS A 282 -13.20 11.57 -12.58
C LYS A 282 -12.09 11.17 -13.58
N PRO A 283 -11.37 12.12 -14.17
CA PRO A 283 -10.20 11.81 -14.99
C PRO A 283 -9.11 11.09 -14.16
N ILE A 284 -8.53 10.03 -14.71
CA ILE A 284 -7.39 9.35 -14.10
C ILE A 284 -6.11 9.90 -14.76
N VAL A 285 -5.42 10.79 -14.05
CA VAL A 285 -4.22 11.45 -14.58
C VAL A 285 -2.97 10.79 -13.99
N TYR A 286 -2.05 10.36 -14.85
CA TYR A 286 -0.71 9.91 -14.49
C TYR A 286 0.33 10.98 -14.84
N ALA A 287 1.13 11.36 -13.86
CA ALA A 287 2.27 12.25 -13.99
C ALA A 287 3.55 11.43 -14.20
N VAL A 288 4.23 11.65 -15.33
CA VAL A 288 5.53 11.02 -15.63
C VAL A 288 6.62 11.87 -15.00
N SER A 289 7.43 11.27 -14.13
CA SER A 289 8.44 12.00 -13.35
C SER A 289 9.43 12.76 -14.24
N SER A 290 9.84 13.94 -13.78
CA SER A 290 10.71 14.85 -14.52
C SER A 290 12.08 14.24 -14.86
N ASN A 291 12.56 13.31 -14.03
CA ASN A 291 13.81 12.59 -14.24
C ASN A 291 13.72 11.40 -15.20
N THR A 292 12.56 11.14 -15.80
CA THR A 292 12.43 10.12 -16.86
C THR A 292 13.26 10.55 -18.09
N PRO A 293 14.20 9.71 -18.57
CA PRO A 293 15.03 10.06 -19.73
C PRO A 293 14.18 10.41 -20.95
N ALA A 294 14.63 11.41 -21.72
CA ALA A 294 13.85 11.99 -22.82
C ALA A 294 13.49 10.94 -23.88
N GLU A 295 14.40 10.01 -24.14
CA GLU A 295 14.24 8.90 -25.07
C GLU A 295 13.20 7.85 -24.61
N PHE A 296 12.92 7.73 -23.32
CA PHE A 296 11.94 6.77 -22.78
C PHE A 296 10.61 7.41 -22.38
N LYS A 297 10.59 8.73 -22.19
CA LYS A 297 9.40 9.47 -21.74
C LYS A 297 8.15 9.22 -22.58
N GLN A 298 8.28 9.22 -23.91
CA GLN A 298 7.14 8.93 -24.77
C GLN A 298 6.66 7.48 -24.64
N ALA A 299 7.58 6.51 -24.49
CA ALA A 299 7.23 5.11 -24.29
C ALA A 299 6.44 4.90 -22.99
N VAL A 300 6.83 5.60 -21.91
CA VAL A 300 6.08 5.60 -20.65
C VAL A 300 4.67 6.18 -20.86
N LYS A 301 4.55 7.35 -21.50
CA LYS A 301 3.25 7.96 -21.80
C LYS A 301 2.36 7.06 -22.66
N ASP A 302 2.92 6.42 -23.69
CA ASP A 302 2.20 5.47 -24.53
C ASP A 302 1.70 4.26 -23.73
N GLY A 303 2.49 3.77 -22.77
CA GLY A 303 2.12 2.63 -21.92
C GLY A 303 0.95 2.96 -20.99
N ILE A 304 0.89 4.19 -20.48
CA ILE A 304 -0.29 4.70 -19.78
C ILE A 304 -1.49 4.74 -20.75
N LEU A 305 -1.34 5.43 -21.88
CA LEU A 305 -2.42 5.70 -22.83
C LEU A 305 -2.96 4.45 -23.54
N TYR A 306 -2.22 3.34 -23.53
CA TYR A 306 -2.66 2.03 -24.02
C TYR A 306 -4.04 1.63 -23.48
N TRP A 307 -4.32 1.96 -22.22
CA TRP A 307 -5.58 1.62 -21.56
C TRP A 307 -6.80 2.33 -22.16
N ASN A 308 -6.62 3.47 -22.83
CA ASN A 308 -7.70 4.12 -23.58
C ASN A 308 -8.12 3.28 -24.80
N THR A 309 -7.15 2.64 -25.45
CA THR A 309 -7.41 1.72 -26.57
C THR A 309 -8.17 0.49 -26.08
N VAL A 310 -7.73 -0.11 -24.97
CA VAL A 310 -8.41 -1.27 -24.37
C VAL A 310 -9.84 -0.93 -23.94
N ALA A 311 -10.04 0.27 -23.38
CA ALA A 311 -11.36 0.72 -22.94
C ALA A 311 -12.28 1.19 -24.10
N GLY A 312 -11.73 1.39 -25.30
CA GLY A 312 -12.45 1.99 -26.43
C GLY A 312 -12.89 3.44 -26.20
N ARG A 313 -12.35 4.11 -25.17
CA ARG A 313 -12.65 5.49 -24.79
C ARG A 313 -11.51 6.06 -23.93
N THR A 314 -11.44 7.38 -23.83
CA THR A 314 -10.49 8.03 -22.91
C THR A 314 -10.92 7.79 -21.46
N ILE A 315 -10.06 7.10 -20.70
CA ILE A 315 -10.19 6.85 -19.26
C ILE A 315 -8.96 7.33 -18.48
N VAL A 316 -7.78 7.38 -19.12
CA VAL A 316 -6.53 7.82 -18.53
C VAL A 316 -5.89 8.93 -19.36
N GLU A 317 -5.18 9.83 -18.67
CA GLU A 317 -4.37 10.89 -19.27
C GLU A 317 -2.93 10.77 -18.76
N ALA A 318 -1.97 11.15 -19.60
CA ALA A 318 -0.55 11.14 -19.27
C ALA A 318 0.03 12.54 -19.42
N ILE A 319 0.54 13.12 -18.33
CA ILE A 319 1.15 14.44 -18.29
C ILE A 319 2.63 14.34 -17.89
N ASP A 320 3.41 15.37 -18.20
CA ASP A 320 4.68 15.56 -17.49
C ASP A 320 4.37 16.00 -16.06
N ALA A 321 5.09 15.41 -15.09
CA ALA A 321 4.93 15.79 -13.70
C ALA A 321 5.20 17.29 -13.52
N PRO A 322 4.33 18.02 -12.81
CA PRO A 322 4.62 19.39 -12.39
C PRO A 322 5.93 19.48 -11.60
N GLU A 323 6.51 20.67 -11.54
CA GLU A 323 7.76 20.88 -10.80
C GLU A 323 7.63 20.44 -9.33
N GLY A 324 8.59 19.66 -8.85
CA GLY A 324 8.63 19.16 -7.48
C GLY A 324 7.78 17.90 -7.19
N VAL A 325 6.92 17.47 -8.13
CA VAL A 325 6.13 16.24 -7.97
C VAL A 325 7.02 15.00 -8.17
N VAL A 326 7.10 14.18 -7.12
CA VAL A 326 7.86 12.92 -7.09
C VAL A 326 7.08 11.87 -6.32
N ALA A 327 7.25 10.59 -6.65
CA ALA A 327 6.58 9.52 -5.93
C ALA A 327 7.15 9.33 -4.50
N PRO A 328 6.33 9.07 -3.47
CA PRO A 328 4.88 9.09 -3.50
C PRO A 328 4.32 10.53 -3.38
N ASP A 329 3.24 10.80 -4.12
CA ASP A 329 2.47 12.04 -4.10
C ASP A 329 0.98 11.75 -3.90
N ILE A 330 0.31 12.57 -3.09
CA ILE A 330 -1.10 12.39 -2.71
C ILE A 330 -2.08 12.95 -3.76
N ASN A 331 -1.61 13.83 -4.65
CA ASN A 331 -2.44 14.55 -5.62
C ASN A 331 -2.36 13.96 -7.03
N TYR A 332 -1.33 13.17 -7.32
CA TYR A 332 -1.08 12.60 -8.63
C TYR A 332 -0.85 11.10 -8.54
N ASN A 333 -1.34 10.37 -9.56
CA ASN A 333 -0.77 9.08 -9.84
C ASN A 333 0.60 9.30 -10.49
N VAL A 334 1.70 8.77 -9.96
CA VAL A 334 3.04 9.08 -10.51
C VAL A 334 3.69 7.84 -11.08
N ILE A 335 4.23 7.95 -12.29
CA ILE A 335 5.22 6.99 -12.81
C ILE A 335 6.60 7.57 -12.55
N GLN A 336 7.30 7.01 -11.57
CA GLN A 336 8.60 7.44 -11.10
C GLN A 336 9.71 6.62 -11.75
N TRP A 337 10.54 7.29 -12.54
CA TRP A 337 11.80 6.71 -13.01
C TRP A 337 12.79 6.58 -11.86
N VAL A 338 13.38 5.40 -11.68
CA VAL A 338 14.37 5.09 -10.65
C VAL A 338 15.69 4.69 -11.33
N PRO A 339 16.76 5.49 -11.24
CA PRO A 339 18.05 5.14 -11.83
C PRO A 339 18.73 4.04 -11.00
N TYR A 340 18.31 2.79 -11.22
CA TYR A 340 18.84 1.60 -10.56
C TYR A 340 19.01 0.45 -11.57
N ASP A 341 20.12 0.48 -12.30
CA ASP A 341 20.37 -0.42 -13.45
C ASP A 341 20.47 -1.90 -13.09
N GLN A 342 20.78 -2.21 -11.82
CA GLN A 342 20.91 -3.59 -11.33
C GLN A 342 19.57 -4.18 -10.84
N ALA A 343 18.54 -3.35 -10.68
CA ALA A 343 17.25 -3.75 -10.12
C ALA A 343 16.25 -4.08 -11.23
N GLY A 344 16.24 -5.32 -11.71
CA GLY A 344 15.34 -5.78 -12.79
C GLY A 344 13.86 -5.96 -12.40
N PHE A 345 13.30 -5.10 -11.56
CA PHE A 345 11.91 -5.12 -11.12
C PHE A 345 11.27 -3.75 -11.26
N ALA A 346 9.99 -3.72 -11.59
CA ALA A 346 9.13 -2.56 -11.43
C ALA A 346 8.03 -2.98 -10.46
N TYR A 347 7.42 -2.01 -9.79
CA TYR A 347 6.24 -2.31 -9.00
C TYR A 347 5.30 -1.13 -8.96
N ALA A 348 4.02 -1.48 -8.83
CA ALA A 348 2.93 -0.58 -8.59
C ALA A 348 2.52 -0.63 -7.12
N ASP A 349 2.05 0.52 -6.65
CA ASP A 349 1.45 0.71 -5.35
C ASP A 349 0.27 1.69 -5.48
N ALA A 350 -0.68 1.62 -4.57
CA ALA A 350 -1.86 2.47 -4.56
C ALA A 350 -2.44 2.53 -3.16
N GLN A 351 -3.10 3.63 -2.84
CA GLN A 351 -3.82 3.77 -1.58
C GLN A 351 -5.31 3.98 -1.85
N MET A 352 -6.11 3.24 -1.09
CA MET A 352 -7.55 3.13 -1.29
C MET A 352 -8.31 3.78 -0.12
N ASP A 353 -9.54 4.20 -0.37
CA ASP A 353 -10.49 4.35 0.72
C ASP A 353 -10.77 2.96 1.33
N PRO A 354 -10.45 2.74 2.62
CA PRO A 354 -10.51 1.41 3.24
C PRO A 354 -11.95 0.89 3.41
N ARG A 355 -12.96 1.77 3.33
CA ARG A 355 -14.37 1.42 3.46
C ARG A 355 -15.03 1.11 2.13
N THR A 356 -14.54 1.68 1.02
CA THR A 356 -15.20 1.60 -0.29
C THR A 356 -14.40 0.86 -1.37
N GLY A 357 -13.07 0.83 -1.27
CA GLY A 357 -12.18 0.34 -2.32
C GLY A 357 -11.93 1.35 -3.45
N GLU A 358 -12.34 2.62 -3.31
CA GLU A 358 -11.93 3.65 -4.27
C GLU A 358 -10.43 3.86 -4.21
N ILE A 359 -9.72 3.70 -5.33
CA ILE A 359 -8.30 4.06 -5.43
C ILE A 359 -8.21 5.59 -5.50
N LEU A 360 -7.50 6.18 -4.56
CA LEU A 360 -7.39 7.63 -4.39
C LEU A 360 -6.17 8.21 -5.10
N HIS A 361 -5.06 7.48 -5.05
CA HIS A 361 -3.84 7.78 -5.80
C HIS A 361 -2.97 6.52 -5.91
N ALA A 362 -2.05 6.51 -6.88
CA ALA A 362 -1.19 5.38 -7.17
C ALA A 362 0.24 5.78 -7.57
N GLN A 363 1.19 4.90 -7.36
CA GLN A 363 2.60 5.15 -7.60
C GLN A 363 3.17 3.94 -8.34
N VAL A 364 4.00 4.19 -9.36
CA VAL A 364 4.74 3.15 -10.07
C VAL A 364 6.21 3.52 -10.01
N TYR A 365 7.04 2.58 -9.57
CA TYR A 365 8.49 2.72 -9.60
C TYR A 365 9.04 1.88 -10.75
N LEU A 366 9.52 2.57 -11.79
CA LEU A 366 10.10 1.97 -12.97
C LEU A 366 11.62 2.12 -12.92
N THR A 367 12.32 1.01 -12.70
CA THR A 367 13.78 1.03 -12.64
C THR A 367 14.39 1.14 -14.04
N SER A 368 15.52 1.83 -14.13
CA SER A 368 16.29 1.96 -15.36
C SER A 368 16.81 0.63 -15.92
N ALA A 369 16.83 -0.42 -15.10
CA ALA A 369 17.14 -1.78 -15.54
C ALA A 369 16.26 -2.23 -16.73
N PHE A 370 14.99 -1.82 -16.82
CA PHE A 370 14.16 -2.18 -17.97
C PHE A 370 14.64 -1.54 -19.27
N ALA A 371 15.15 -0.31 -19.22
CA ALA A 371 15.75 0.33 -20.38
C ALA A 371 17.08 -0.32 -20.76
N TYR A 372 18.00 -0.49 -19.80
CA TYR A 372 19.38 -0.86 -20.09
C TYR A 372 19.64 -2.36 -20.13
N LEU A 373 19.05 -3.15 -19.21
CA LEU A 373 19.09 -4.62 -19.32
C LEU A 373 18.31 -5.10 -20.53
N GLY A 374 17.31 -4.36 -21.04
CA GLY A 374 16.64 -4.69 -22.31
C GLY A 374 17.63 -4.68 -23.49
N VAL A 375 18.43 -3.60 -23.61
CA VAL A 375 19.46 -3.46 -24.64
C VAL A 375 20.59 -4.47 -24.44
N GLU A 376 21.11 -4.60 -23.22
CA GLU A 376 22.20 -5.54 -22.93
C GLU A 376 21.76 -7.00 -23.03
N ARG A 377 20.52 -7.34 -22.66
CA ARG A 377 19.93 -8.67 -22.89
C ARG A 377 19.74 -8.93 -24.37
N ALA A 378 19.31 -7.95 -25.16
CA ALA A 378 19.24 -8.08 -26.61
C ALA A 378 20.64 -8.32 -27.22
N LYS A 379 21.64 -7.54 -26.82
CA LYS A 379 23.04 -7.75 -27.24
C LYS A 379 23.60 -9.09 -26.75
N ALA A 380 23.34 -9.48 -25.50
CA ALA A 380 23.82 -10.75 -24.93
C ALA A 380 23.17 -11.95 -25.63
N LEU A 381 21.86 -11.93 -25.87
CA LEU A 381 21.18 -12.97 -26.66
C LEU A 381 21.76 -13.09 -28.07
N TYR A 382 22.13 -11.98 -28.70
CA TYR A 382 22.86 -11.99 -29.97
C TYR A 382 24.25 -12.64 -29.83
N LEU A 383 25.02 -12.29 -28.80
CA LEU A 383 26.38 -12.83 -28.55
C LEU A 383 26.37 -14.31 -28.15
N PHE A 384 25.32 -14.81 -27.48
CA PHE A 384 25.16 -16.23 -27.10
C PHE A 384 25.12 -17.17 -28.32
N LYS A 385 24.91 -16.66 -29.54
CA LYS A 385 25.02 -17.45 -30.77
C LYS A 385 26.47 -17.75 -31.18
N ASN A 386 27.46 -16.99 -30.71
CA ASN A 386 28.86 -17.22 -31.07
C ASN A 386 29.53 -18.30 -30.21
N ASP A 387 28.84 -18.85 -29.20
CA ASP A 387 29.27 -20.02 -28.45
C ASP A 387 28.33 -21.20 -28.74
N ASP A 388 28.76 -22.10 -29.63
CA ASP A 388 28.09 -23.34 -30.03
C ASP A 388 28.03 -24.39 -28.88
N LYS A 389 27.55 -24.02 -27.69
CA LYS A 389 27.34 -24.96 -26.59
C LYS A 389 25.85 -25.19 -26.35
N LYS A 390 25.32 -26.22 -27.02
CA LYS A 390 24.01 -26.83 -26.69
C LYS A 390 24.01 -27.26 -25.21
N SER A 391 23.31 -26.51 -24.37
CA SER A 391 23.04 -26.94 -22.99
C SER A 391 21.97 -28.02 -23.00
N THR A 392 22.36 -29.29 -22.87
CA THR A 392 21.45 -30.39 -22.54
C THR A 392 21.24 -30.39 -21.03
N ARG A 393 20.09 -29.91 -20.54
CA ARG A 393 19.70 -30.11 -19.14
C ARG A 393 19.21 -31.55 -18.96
N PRO A 394 19.71 -32.31 -17.96
CA PRO A 394 19.16 -33.62 -17.65
C PRO A 394 17.79 -33.45 -16.98
N SER A 395 16.75 -34.04 -17.57
CA SER A 395 15.43 -34.15 -16.93
C SER A 395 15.35 -35.46 -16.16
N VAL A 396 15.12 -35.41 -14.85
CA VAL A 396 14.77 -36.60 -14.06
C VAL A 396 13.25 -36.64 -13.91
N GLY A 397 12.60 -37.58 -14.61
CA GLY A 397 11.16 -37.83 -14.53
C GLY A 397 10.86 -39.31 -14.35
N LEU A 398 9.80 -39.63 -13.62
CA LEU A 398 9.30 -41.01 -13.51
C LEU A 398 8.62 -41.40 -14.83
N LYS A 399 9.02 -42.55 -15.41
CA LYS A 399 8.48 -43.04 -16.68
C LYS A 399 6.96 -43.25 -16.56
N GLY A 400 6.18 -42.43 -17.27
CA GLY A 400 4.72 -42.50 -17.26
C GLY A 400 4.00 -41.49 -16.36
N LEU A 401 4.72 -40.59 -15.68
CA LEU A 401 4.14 -39.45 -14.97
C LEU A 401 4.65 -38.16 -15.62
N SER A 402 3.76 -37.40 -16.27
CA SER A 402 4.06 -36.01 -16.63
C SER A 402 4.13 -35.19 -15.35
N GLN A 403 5.21 -34.42 -15.17
CA GLN A 403 5.21 -33.36 -14.18
C GLN A 403 4.28 -32.25 -14.67
N ALA A 404 3.18 -32.02 -13.98
CA ALA A 404 2.48 -30.74 -14.06
C ALA A 404 3.35 -29.70 -13.35
N GLY A 405 4.27 -29.10 -14.10
CA GLY A 405 4.89 -27.85 -13.66
C GLY A 405 3.80 -26.78 -13.60
N MET A 406 3.86 -25.90 -12.60
CA MET A 406 3.19 -24.61 -12.70
C MET A 406 3.60 -23.96 -14.03
N CYS A 407 2.59 -23.53 -14.80
CA CYS A 407 2.71 -22.91 -16.12
C CYS A 407 3.22 -23.83 -17.23
N ASP A 408 2.31 -24.40 -18.02
CA ASP A 408 2.58 -24.83 -19.40
C ASP A 408 2.72 -23.56 -20.29
N PHE A 409 3.61 -22.66 -19.89
CA PHE A 409 4.14 -21.61 -20.74
C PHE A 409 5.09 -22.32 -21.70
N ASP A 410 4.76 -22.35 -22.99
CA ASP A 410 5.72 -22.73 -24.02
C ASP A 410 6.82 -21.66 -24.07
N SER A 411 7.74 -21.76 -23.11
CA SER A 411 8.90 -20.89 -22.99
C SER A 411 9.74 -20.92 -24.26
N THR A 412 9.69 -22.00 -25.02
CA THR A 412 10.41 -22.18 -26.28
C THR A 412 9.92 -21.24 -27.37
N GLU A 413 8.61 -21.08 -27.55
CA GLU A 413 8.07 -20.18 -28.58
C GLU A 413 8.26 -18.70 -28.21
N ALA A 414 8.01 -18.32 -26.96
CA ALA A 414 8.22 -16.95 -26.49
C ALA A 414 9.70 -16.53 -26.53
N ILE A 415 10.61 -17.45 -26.16
CA ILE A 415 12.06 -17.24 -26.29
C ILE A 415 12.46 -17.18 -27.77
N ALA A 416 11.93 -18.05 -28.64
CA ALA A 416 12.23 -18.03 -30.07
C ALA A 416 11.76 -16.73 -30.75
N ARG A 417 10.55 -16.25 -30.42
CA ARG A 417 10.04 -14.94 -30.91
C ARG A 417 10.92 -13.80 -30.41
N SER A 418 11.21 -13.75 -29.11
CA SER A 418 12.09 -12.72 -28.53
C SER A 418 13.47 -12.72 -29.19
N PHE A 419 14.02 -13.91 -29.46
CA PHE A 419 15.30 -14.08 -30.14
C PHE A 419 15.24 -13.62 -31.61
N SER A 420 14.18 -13.96 -32.34
CA SER A 420 14.00 -13.53 -33.74
C SER A 420 13.88 -12.00 -33.87
N THR A 421 13.16 -11.35 -32.95
CA THR A 421 13.02 -9.89 -32.90
C THR A 421 14.37 -9.22 -32.66
N VAL A 422 15.15 -9.73 -31.72
CA VAL A 422 16.51 -9.25 -31.43
C VAL A 422 17.45 -9.45 -32.63
N MET A 423 17.38 -10.58 -33.32
CA MET A 423 18.18 -10.83 -34.52
C MET A 423 17.83 -9.88 -35.67
N ALA A 424 16.56 -9.51 -35.84
CA ALA A 424 16.13 -8.60 -36.91
C ALA A 424 16.68 -7.17 -36.76
N VAL A 425 17.13 -6.80 -35.55
CA VAL A 425 17.62 -5.46 -35.21
C VAL A 425 19.13 -5.42 -34.93
N ALA A 426 19.83 -6.54 -35.12
CA ALA A 426 21.22 -6.67 -34.73
C ALA A 426 22.15 -5.65 -35.41
N GLY A 427 23.01 -5.01 -34.62
CA GLY A 427 24.04 -4.05 -35.09
C GLY A 427 23.52 -2.63 -35.34
N ASP A 428 22.27 -2.32 -34.98
CA ASP A 428 21.63 -1.04 -35.19
C ASP A 428 21.14 -0.43 -33.86
N ASP A 429 21.90 0.52 -33.33
CA ASP A 429 21.63 1.16 -32.04
C ASP A 429 20.24 1.83 -31.98
N ALA A 430 19.76 2.38 -33.11
CA ALA A 430 18.44 3.00 -33.16
C ALA A 430 17.33 1.95 -33.02
N LYS A 431 17.51 0.76 -33.59
CA LYS A 431 16.55 -0.34 -33.43
C LYS A 431 16.65 -1.00 -32.06
N TYR A 432 17.83 -1.09 -31.45
CA TYR A 432 17.96 -1.52 -30.05
C TYR A 432 17.26 -0.56 -29.09
N LEU A 433 17.41 0.75 -29.30
CA LEU A 433 16.68 1.76 -28.53
C LEU A 433 15.18 1.60 -28.68
N ARG A 434 14.68 1.39 -29.90
CA ARG A 434 13.26 1.12 -30.14
C ARG A 434 12.76 -0.12 -29.38
N LEU A 435 13.52 -1.22 -29.40
CA LEU A 435 13.16 -2.43 -28.66
C LEU A 435 13.10 -2.16 -27.13
N ALA A 436 14.04 -1.38 -26.60
CA ALA A 436 14.02 -0.98 -25.19
C ALA A 436 12.83 -0.07 -24.86
N GLN A 437 12.49 0.88 -25.75
CA GLN A 437 11.29 1.71 -25.63
C GLN A 437 10.02 0.86 -25.66
N ASP A 438 9.94 -0.15 -26.52
CA ASP A 438 8.80 -1.06 -26.58
C ASP A 438 8.64 -1.86 -25.27
N TYR A 439 9.76 -2.30 -24.69
CA TYR A 439 9.76 -2.99 -23.41
C TYR A 439 9.34 -2.06 -22.24
N VAL A 440 9.86 -0.82 -22.21
CA VAL A 440 9.42 0.20 -21.23
C VAL A 440 7.93 0.51 -21.37
N ARG A 441 7.42 0.63 -22.60
CA ARG A 441 5.99 0.85 -22.88
C ARG A 441 5.14 -0.29 -22.32
N GLN A 442 5.56 -1.53 -22.58
CA GLN A 442 4.86 -2.71 -22.10
C GLN A 442 4.84 -2.80 -20.58
N VAL A 443 5.99 -2.62 -19.93
CA VAL A 443 6.10 -2.67 -18.46
C VAL A 443 5.27 -1.55 -17.85
N THR A 444 5.29 -0.35 -18.43
CA THR A 444 4.43 0.74 -17.96
C THR A 444 2.96 0.37 -18.06
N ALA A 445 2.51 -0.21 -19.17
CA ALA A 445 1.13 -0.68 -19.31
C ALA A 445 0.75 -1.76 -18.28
N HIS A 446 1.70 -2.65 -17.96
CA HIS A 446 1.58 -3.68 -16.91
C HIS A 446 1.44 -3.07 -15.52
N GLU A 447 2.29 -2.12 -15.14
CA GLU A 447 2.19 -1.51 -13.81
C GLU A 447 0.93 -0.63 -13.68
N VAL A 448 0.53 0.06 -14.75
CA VAL A 448 -0.72 0.83 -14.77
C VAL A 448 -1.93 -0.08 -14.54
N LEU A 449 -1.90 -1.32 -15.05
CA LEU A 449 -2.93 -2.35 -14.77
C LEU A 449 -3.08 -2.59 -13.26
N HIS A 450 -1.97 -2.75 -12.54
CA HIS A 450 -1.96 -2.97 -11.11
C HIS A 450 -2.47 -1.77 -10.34
N THR A 451 -2.06 -0.56 -10.72
CA THR A 451 -2.60 0.66 -10.12
C THR A 451 -4.10 0.86 -10.41
N ALA A 452 -4.65 0.26 -11.46
CA ALA A 452 -6.09 0.22 -11.71
C ALA A 452 -6.82 -0.86 -10.89
N GLY A 453 -6.10 -1.57 -10.02
CA GLY A 453 -6.58 -2.60 -9.13
C GLY A 453 -6.63 -4.00 -9.72
N LEU A 454 -6.16 -4.22 -10.95
CA LEU A 454 -6.20 -5.54 -11.60
C LEU A 454 -4.95 -6.37 -11.26
N ARG A 455 -5.08 -7.70 -11.17
CA ARG A 455 -3.94 -8.61 -10.85
C ARG A 455 -3.26 -9.21 -12.10
N HIS A 456 -2.20 -10.00 -11.94
CA HIS A 456 -1.34 -10.52 -13.03
C HIS A 456 -2.00 -11.47 -14.08
N ASN A 457 -3.32 -11.54 -14.20
CA ASN A 457 -4.03 -12.43 -15.16
C ASN A 457 -4.72 -11.67 -16.31
N PHE A 458 -4.29 -10.43 -16.60
CA PHE A 458 -4.88 -9.55 -17.62
C PHE A 458 -3.87 -9.06 -18.64
N ALA A 459 -4.32 -8.31 -19.64
CA ALA A 459 -3.56 -7.82 -20.81
C ALA A 459 -2.16 -7.24 -20.54
N GLY A 460 -1.86 -6.78 -19.31
CA GLY A 460 -0.51 -6.37 -18.90
C GLY A 460 0.46 -7.53 -18.64
N SER A 461 -0.04 -8.68 -18.20
CA SER A 461 0.69 -9.93 -18.06
C SER A 461 0.49 -10.74 -19.34
N LEU A 462 1.56 -10.98 -20.11
CA LEU A 462 1.53 -11.72 -21.37
C LEU A 462 1.20 -13.23 -21.21
N SER A 463 0.18 -13.58 -20.44
CA SER A 463 -0.44 -14.92 -20.43
C SER A 463 -1.81 -14.95 -21.11
N ALA A 464 -2.39 -13.80 -21.46
CA ALA A 464 -3.62 -13.73 -22.23
C ALA A 464 -3.32 -13.55 -23.72
N SER A 465 -3.18 -14.66 -24.45
CA SER A 465 -3.20 -14.68 -25.92
C SER A 465 -4.62 -14.36 -26.40
N TYR A 466 -4.91 -13.09 -26.68
CA TYR A 466 -6.08 -12.73 -27.46
C TYR A 466 -5.68 -12.63 -28.94
N PRO A 467 -6.30 -13.40 -29.85
CA PRO A 467 -6.14 -13.17 -31.27
C PRO A 467 -6.74 -11.80 -31.60
N LEU A 468 -5.90 -10.87 -32.07
CA LEU A 468 -6.38 -9.68 -32.73
C LEU A 468 -7.01 -10.13 -34.05
N ALA A 469 -8.32 -9.92 -34.18
CA ALA A 469 -9.10 -10.23 -35.37
C ALA A 469 -8.71 -9.32 -36.55
#